data_AF-A0A8J8H2E9-F1
#
_entry.id   AF-A0A8J8H2E9-F1
#
_cell.length_a   1.000
_cell.length_b   1.000
_cell.length_c   1.000
_cell.angle_alpha   90.00
_cell.angle_beta   90.00
_cell.angle_gamma   90.00
#
_symmetry.space_group_name_H-M   'P 1'
#
loop_
_entity.id
_entity.type
_entity.pdbx_description
1 polymer ?
#
loop_
_entity_poly.entity_id
_entity_poly.type
_entity_poly.pdbx_seq_one_letter_code
_entity_poly.pdbx_strand_id
1 'polypeptide(L)'
;MRRRAPALVAGVAALVAATGTAVITALPASAAAGCTVQYAVSSQWPGGFGANVTITNLGSAVSSWTLVWSFGASQTVTQYWNATVTQSGSTVTAKNVGYNGSLATNASTSFGFNGSWNNSANPVPTGFTLNGTSCTGVVTGSPSPTTASPSPSRTSASPSPSSTGSSGVPSDAVWVASGQWDNWTNNGYTLNNDVWGSGAGPQTIWARTGTNWGVVANHPMTSGVKAYPHTGKTINRTISSLASLTSTFNVSVPSGGDWETAYDIWANNYAYEVMLWTNKNGAVGPIADSYDANGAVPSFTNVSVGGQTWNVYKGNNGSNAVFSFLRTSNANSGSIDVLAVLKWLRTQGWWADVTIGDVQFGFELSGTSGQQAFTCNSFAITYS
;
A
#
# COMPACT_ATOMS: atom_id res chain seq x y z
N MET A 1 -35.09 67.31 49.82
CA MET A 1 -35.05 68.71 49.35
C MET A 1 -33.76 68.95 48.56
N ARG A 2 -33.90 69.64 47.42
CA ARG A 2 -32.89 70.44 46.71
C ARG A 2 -31.74 69.72 45.97
N ARG A 3 -31.95 69.60 44.64
CA ARG A 3 -30.93 69.68 43.59
C ARG A 3 -30.05 70.93 43.76
N ARG A 4 -28.73 70.80 43.64
CA ARG A 4 -27.79 71.83 43.13
C ARG A 4 -26.52 71.17 42.56
N ALA A 5 -26.32 71.29 41.24
CA ALA A 5 -25.01 71.51 40.62
C ALA A 5 -24.72 73.05 40.69
N PRO A 6 -23.51 73.62 40.46
CA PRO A 6 -22.49 73.23 39.45
C PRO A 6 -20.99 73.56 39.77
N ALA A 7 -20.15 73.41 38.73
CA ALA A 7 -18.96 74.20 38.33
C ALA A 7 -17.52 73.75 38.68
N LEU A 8 -16.81 73.35 37.61
CA LEU A 8 -15.45 73.73 37.12
C LEU A 8 -14.27 73.84 38.10
N VAL A 9 -13.15 73.17 37.78
CA VAL A 9 -11.84 73.76 37.38
C VAL A 9 -10.90 72.66 36.86
N ALA A 10 -10.06 73.03 35.90
CA ALA A 10 -9.12 72.23 35.11
C ALA A 10 -7.88 71.71 35.86
N GLY A 11 -7.25 70.66 35.31
CA GLY A 11 -5.90 70.21 35.68
C GLY A 11 -5.38 69.15 34.71
N VAL A 12 -4.47 69.55 33.82
CA VAL A 12 -3.74 68.66 32.91
C VAL A 12 -2.66 67.92 33.69
N ALA A 13 -2.64 66.58 33.61
CA ALA A 13 -1.45 65.78 33.91
C ALA A 13 -1.48 64.51 33.05
N ALA A 14 -0.51 64.40 32.15
CA ALA A 14 -0.27 63.24 31.30
C ALA A 14 0.26 62.06 32.11
N LEU A 15 -0.13 60.81 31.75
CA LEU A 15 0.76 59.65 31.87
C LEU A 15 0.23 58.44 31.06
N VAL A 16 0.95 58.15 29.97
CA VAL A 16 1.28 56.82 29.39
C VAL A 16 0.15 55.80 29.19
N ALA A 17 -0.32 55.69 27.95
CA ALA A 17 -0.98 54.49 27.44
C ALA A 17 0.07 53.38 27.26
N ALA A 18 0.10 52.40 28.16
CA ALA A 18 0.81 51.15 27.92
C ALA A 18 -0.06 50.27 26.99
N THR A 19 0.16 50.39 25.68
CA THR A 19 -0.30 49.38 24.72
C THR A 19 0.47 48.10 24.99
N GLY A 20 -0.15 47.13 25.67
CA GLY A 20 0.37 45.77 25.76
C GLY A 20 0.28 45.11 24.39
N THR A 21 1.34 45.20 23.60
CA THR A 21 1.49 44.40 22.39
C THR A 21 1.77 42.97 22.83
N ALA A 22 0.73 42.14 22.89
CA ALA A 22 0.92 40.69 22.94
C ALA A 22 1.59 40.29 21.63
N VAL A 23 2.90 39.98 21.69
CA VAL A 23 3.59 39.32 20.58
C VAL A 23 3.09 37.87 20.59
N ILE A 24 2.02 37.62 19.85
CA ILE A 24 1.64 36.26 19.49
C ILE A 24 2.69 35.82 18.48
N THR A 25 3.68 35.03 18.93
CA THR A 25 4.55 34.32 17.99
C THR A 25 3.67 33.34 17.24
N ALA A 26 3.27 33.70 16.01
CA ALA A 26 2.71 32.75 15.08
C ALA A 26 3.73 31.61 14.91
N LEU A 27 3.39 30.44 15.46
CA LEU A 27 4.08 29.21 15.12
C LEU A 27 4.08 29.09 13.59
N PRO A 28 5.10 28.48 12.96
CA PRO A 28 5.07 28.28 11.52
C PRO A 28 3.76 27.58 11.19
N ALA A 29 2.92 28.23 10.38
CA ALA A 29 1.75 27.60 9.82
C ALA A 29 2.30 26.39 9.06
N SER A 30 2.08 25.19 9.60
CA SER A 30 2.35 23.95 8.90
C SER A 30 1.58 24.07 7.59
N ALA A 31 2.30 24.27 6.48
CA ALA A 31 1.70 24.30 5.17
C ALA A 31 0.91 22.98 5.05
N ALA A 32 -0.41 23.08 4.99
CA ALA A 32 -1.28 21.92 4.83
C ALA A 32 -0.74 21.10 3.66
N ALA A 33 -0.64 19.78 3.83
CA ALA A 33 -0.09 18.93 2.79
C ALA A 33 -0.84 19.21 1.48
N GLY A 34 -0.11 19.54 0.41
CA GLY A 34 -0.75 20.01 -0.82
C GLY A 34 -1.59 18.91 -1.49
N CYS A 35 -1.05 17.69 -1.53
CA CYS A 35 -1.62 16.54 -2.23
C CYS A 35 -0.83 15.25 -1.95
N THR A 36 -1.45 14.11 -2.24
CA THR A 36 -0.74 12.86 -2.58
C THR A 36 -0.87 12.59 -4.08
N VAL A 37 0.11 11.91 -4.65
CA VAL A 37 0.08 11.47 -6.05
C VAL A 37 0.48 10.01 -6.13
N GLN A 38 -0.37 9.19 -6.73
CA GLN A 38 -0.02 7.83 -7.09
C GLN A 38 0.26 7.79 -8.58
N TYR A 39 1.46 7.41 -8.97
CA TYR A 39 1.87 7.24 -10.36
C TYR A 39 2.16 5.75 -10.60
N ALA A 40 1.33 5.08 -11.39
CA ALA A 40 1.47 3.67 -11.70
C ALA A 40 1.75 3.48 -13.18
N VAL A 41 2.89 2.89 -13.54
CA VAL A 41 3.12 2.41 -14.89
C VAL A 41 2.29 1.12 -15.07
N SER A 42 1.16 1.21 -15.75
CA SER A 42 0.21 0.10 -15.90
C SER A 42 0.65 -0.95 -16.91
N SER A 43 1.50 -0.56 -17.86
CA SER A 43 2.07 -1.45 -18.87
C SER A 43 3.33 -0.83 -19.48
N GLN A 44 4.26 -1.65 -19.95
CA GLN A 44 5.49 -1.22 -20.58
C GLN A 44 5.89 -2.22 -21.66
N TRP A 45 6.30 -1.70 -22.81
CA TRP A 45 6.72 -2.46 -23.97
C TRP A 45 7.96 -1.80 -24.59
N PRO A 46 8.63 -2.46 -25.55
CA PRO A 46 9.74 -1.84 -26.26
C PRO A 46 9.33 -0.52 -26.90
N GLY A 47 9.93 0.59 -26.44
CA GLY A 47 9.71 1.94 -26.93
C GLY A 47 8.53 2.67 -26.30
N GLY A 48 7.72 2.05 -25.45
CA GLY A 48 6.57 2.72 -24.84
C GLY A 48 6.10 2.17 -23.49
N PHE A 49 5.22 2.92 -22.84
CA PHE A 49 4.58 2.56 -21.58
C PHE A 49 3.24 3.27 -21.44
N GLY A 50 2.32 2.68 -20.67
CA GLY A 50 1.10 3.31 -20.19
C GLY A 50 1.23 3.65 -18.70
N ALA A 51 0.71 4.79 -18.28
CA ALA A 51 0.69 5.22 -16.89
C ALA A 51 -0.69 5.74 -16.46
N ASN A 52 -1.08 5.43 -15.23
CA ASN A 52 -2.22 6.00 -14.54
C ASN A 52 -1.72 6.88 -13.39
N VAL A 53 -2.31 8.05 -13.24
CA VAL A 53 -1.97 9.02 -12.21
C VAL A 53 -3.21 9.38 -11.41
N THR A 54 -3.17 9.16 -10.10
CA THR A 54 -4.24 9.55 -9.17
C THR A 54 -3.75 10.66 -8.27
N ILE A 55 -4.50 11.75 -8.19
CA ILE A 55 -4.25 12.90 -7.32
C ILE A 55 -5.26 12.85 -6.19
N THR A 56 -4.82 12.96 -4.93
CA THR A 56 -5.72 13.25 -3.80
C THR A 56 -5.38 14.63 -3.25
N ASN A 57 -6.38 15.50 -3.18
CA ASN A 57 -6.22 16.84 -2.62
C ASN A 57 -6.20 16.75 -1.10
N LEU A 58 -5.09 17.10 -0.45
CA LEU A 58 -5.01 17.14 1.02
C LEU A 58 -5.13 18.58 1.58
N GLY A 59 -5.16 19.57 0.69
CA GLY A 59 -5.32 20.98 1.02
C GLY A 59 -6.77 21.45 0.97
N SER A 60 -6.95 22.76 0.90
CA SER A 60 -8.26 23.39 0.67
C SER A 60 -8.88 22.91 -0.65
N ALA A 61 -10.21 22.83 -0.70
CA ALA A 61 -10.93 22.49 -1.92
C ALA A 61 -10.51 23.39 -3.10
N VAL A 62 -10.31 22.80 -4.28
CA VAL A 62 -9.97 23.49 -5.52
C VAL A 62 -11.04 23.26 -6.59
N SER A 63 -11.29 24.25 -7.44
CA SER A 63 -12.24 24.18 -8.56
C SER A 63 -11.60 23.72 -9.87
N SER A 64 -10.27 23.72 -9.94
CA SER A 64 -9.46 23.23 -11.05
C SER A 64 -8.14 22.71 -10.51
N TRP A 65 -7.51 21.79 -11.25
CA TRP A 65 -6.21 21.26 -10.88
C TRP A 65 -5.25 21.27 -12.08
N THR A 66 -4.01 21.60 -11.76
CA THR A 66 -2.84 21.51 -12.63
C THR A 66 -1.78 20.72 -11.89
N LEU A 67 -1.43 19.54 -12.38
CA LEU A 67 -0.35 18.72 -11.85
C LEU A 67 0.90 18.90 -12.72
N VAL A 68 2.03 19.19 -12.08
CA VAL A 68 3.33 19.31 -12.75
C VAL A 68 4.33 18.34 -12.14
N TRP A 69 5.08 17.65 -12.99
CA TRP A 69 6.23 16.83 -12.59
C TRP A 69 7.33 16.90 -13.65
N SER A 70 8.49 16.33 -13.34
CA SER A 70 9.57 16.13 -14.32
C SER A 70 9.90 14.65 -14.46
N PHE A 71 10.06 14.19 -15.70
CA PHE A 71 10.59 12.87 -15.98
C PHE A 71 12.08 12.81 -15.62
N GLY A 72 12.48 11.68 -15.03
CA GLY A 72 13.87 11.45 -14.62
C GLY A 72 14.78 10.93 -15.74
N ALA A 73 14.21 10.54 -16.88
CA ALA A 73 14.93 10.02 -18.04
C ALA A 73 14.31 10.53 -19.36
N SER A 74 14.57 9.81 -20.47
CA SER A 74 14.13 10.17 -21.83
C SER A 74 12.64 9.91 -22.11
N GLN A 75 11.79 9.99 -21.09
CA GLN A 75 10.37 9.73 -21.25
C GLN A 75 9.66 10.89 -21.95
N THR A 76 8.75 10.58 -22.87
CA THR A 76 7.94 11.58 -23.59
C THR A 76 6.48 11.13 -23.63
N VAL A 77 5.54 11.97 -23.23
CA VAL A 77 4.10 11.68 -23.35
C VAL A 77 3.70 11.70 -24.82
N THR A 78 3.03 10.65 -25.29
CA THR A 78 2.59 10.50 -26.70
C THR A 78 1.08 10.55 -26.85
N GLN A 79 0.32 10.08 -25.87
CA GLN A 79 -1.16 10.12 -25.85
C GLN A 79 -1.65 10.28 -24.43
N TYR A 80 -2.84 10.85 -24.22
CA TYR A 80 -3.40 11.06 -22.88
C TYR A 80 -4.93 11.06 -22.88
N TRP A 81 -5.52 10.79 -21.73
CA TRP A 81 -6.97 10.83 -21.50
C TRP A 81 -7.29 11.37 -20.11
N ASN A 82 -8.51 11.90 -19.94
CA ASN A 82 -9.02 12.50 -18.69
C ASN A 82 -8.18 13.68 -18.14
N ALA A 83 -7.25 14.21 -18.92
CA ALA A 83 -6.47 15.42 -18.68
C ALA A 83 -6.04 16.03 -20.02
N THR A 84 -5.70 17.31 -20.04
CA THR A 84 -4.90 17.89 -21.13
C THR A 84 -3.44 17.90 -20.69
N VAL A 85 -2.57 17.19 -21.42
CA VAL A 85 -1.16 17.05 -21.05
C VAL A 85 -0.27 17.78 -22.07
N THR A 86 0.67 18.55 -21.56
CA THR A 86 1.73 19.21 -22.35
C THR A 86 3.09 18.87 -21.77
N GLN A 87 4.12 18.78 -22.62
CA GLN A 87 5.48 18.50 -22.18
C GLN A 87 6.45 19.46 -22.86
N SER A 88 7.37 20.01 -22.07
CA SER A 88 8.50 20.83 -22.55
C SER A 88 9.78 20.33 -21.89
N GLY A 89 10.70 19.78 -22.69
CA GLY A 89 11.84 19.05 -22.17
C GLY A 89 11.38 17.87 -21.31
N SER A 90 11.91 17.75 -20.10
CA SER A 90 11.49 16.71 -19.13
C SER A 90 10.25 17.09 -18.31
N THR A 91 9.82 18.36 -18.34
CA THR A 91 8.71 18.84 -17.51
C THR A 91 7.37 18.57 -18.19
N VAL A 92 6.47 17.91 -17.45
CA VAL A 92 5.11 17.59 -17.89
C VAL A 92 4.09 18.37 -17.06
N THR A 93 3.10 18.95 -17.73
CA THR A 93 1.97 19.65 -17.12
C THR A 93 0.68 18.98 -17.55
N ALA A 94 -0.06 18.41 -16.60
CA ALA A 94 -1.40 17.87 -16.79
C ALA A 94 -2.45 18.80 -16.17
N LYS A 95 -3.50 19.14 -16.93
CA LYS A 95 -4.63 19.97 -16.47
C LYS A 95 -5.93 19.20 -16.54
N ASN A 96 -6.83 19.48 -15.60
CA ASN A 96 -8.16 18.90 -15.59
C ASN A 96 -8.93 19.15 -16.90
N VAL A 97 -9.87 18.26 -17.20
CA VAL A 97 -10.91 18.48 -18.21
C VAL A 97 -12.22 18.82 -17.50
N GLY A 98 -13.20 19.36 -18.23
CA GLY A 98 -14.37 20.05 -17.65
C GLY A 98 -15.09 19.31 -16.50
N TYR A 99 -15.20 17.98 -16.54
CA TYR A 99 -15.94 17.21 -15.55
C TYR A 99 -15.15 16.84 -14.28
N ASN A 100 -13.81 16.88 -14.30
CA ASN A 100 -12.98 16.41 -13.19
C ASN A 100 -12.15 17.51 -12.51
N GLY A 101 -12.49 18.79 -12.72
CA GLY A 101 -11.73 19.92 -12.17
C GLY A 101 -11.89 20.14 -10.67
N SER A 102 -13.08 19.92 -10.14
CA SER A 102 -13.37 20.16 -8.72
C SER A 102 -12.84 19.02 -7.84
N LEU A 103 -11.96 19.36 -6.90
CA LEU A 103 -11.43 18.45 -5.90
C LEU A 103 -11.63 19.05 -4.51
N ALA A 104 -12.60 18.53 -3.76
CA ALA A 104 -12.74 18.83 -2.34
C ALA A 104 -11.52 18.31 -1.55
N THR A 105 -11.36 18.76 -0.30
CA THR A 105 -10.37 18.17 0.60
C THR A 105 -10.64 16.67 0.77
N ASN A 106 -9.60 15.87 0.66
CA ASN A 106 -9.59 14.40 0.60
C ASN A 106 -10.29 13.76 -0.61
N ALA A 107 -10.73 14.54 -1.61
CA ALA A 107 -11.25 13.98 -2.85
C ALA A 107 -10.10 13.62 -3.80
N SER A 108 -10.35 12.62 -4.65
CA SER A 108 -9.39 12.15 -5.64
C SER A 108 -9.90 12.27 -7.07
N THR A 109 -8.96 12.38 -8.00
CA THR A 109 -9.22 12.26 -9.44
C THR A 109 -8.08 11.51 -10.11
N SER A 110 -8.36 10.89 -11.25
CA SER A 110 -7.37 10.11 -11.99
C SER A 110 -7.37 10.46 -13.48
N PHE A 111 -6.18 10.44 -14.06
CA PHE A 111 -5.96 10.53 -15.50
C PHE A 111 -4.90 9.51 -15.93
N GLY A 112 -4.75 9.30 -17.23
CA GLY A 112 -3.72 8.40 -17.74
C GLY A 112 -3.11 8.89 -19.03
N PHE A 113 -1.98 8.28 -19.39
CA PHE A 113 -1.26 8.60 -20.61
C PHE A 113 -0.40 7.43 -21.09
N ASN A 114 -0.15 7.40 -22.40
CA ASN A 114 0.94 6.62 -22.98
C ASN A 114 2.16 7.52 -23.15
N GLY A 115 3.34 6.97 -22.88
CA GLY A 115 4.61 7.63 -23.14
C GLY A 115 5.58 6.73 -23.91
N SER A 116 6.55 7.34 -24.58
CA SER A 116 7.70 6.67 -25.16
C SER A 116 8.89 6.73 -24.20
N TRP A 117 9.78 5.75 -24.30
CA TRP A 117 11.06 5.73 -23.58
C TRP A 117 12.13 5.03 -24.43
N ASN A 118 13.40 5.17 -24.07
CA ASN A 118 14.54 4.72 -24.88
C ASN A 118 14.96 3.26 -24.63
N ASN A 119 14.12 2.45 -23.97
CA ASN A 119 14.43 1.08 -23.55
C ASN A 119 15.60 0.94 -22.55
N SER A 120 16.11 2.04 -22.00
CA SER A 120 17.19 2.02 -21.00
C SER A 120 16.67 2.25 -19.58
N ALA A 121 15.91 3.33 -19.36
CA ALA A 121 15.35 3.63 -18.05
C ALA A 121 13.97 4.29 -18.15
N ASN A 122 13.02 3.81 -17.35
CA ASN A 122 11.69 4.40 -17.18
C ASN A 122 11.38 4.63 -15.69
N PRO A 123 12.12 5.51 -14.99
CA PRO A 123 11.90 5.77 -13.57
C PRO A 123 10.59 6.52 -13.33
N VAL A 124 9.89 6.18 -12.26
CA VAL A 124 8.70 6.90 -11.82
C VAL A 124 9.10 8.28 -11.27
N PRO A 125 8.42 9.38 -11.65
CA PRO A 125 8.65 10.69 -11.06
C PRO A 125 8.38 10.71 -9.55
N THR A 126 9.19 11.44 -8.80
CA THR A 126 9.08 11.53 -7.33
C THR A 126 8.65 12.90 -6.82
N GLY A 127 8.71 13.93 -7.67
CA GLY A 127 8.35 15.30 -7.33
C GLY A 127 7.14 15.78 -8.13
N PHE A 128 6.09 16.19 -7.42
CA PHE A 128 4.86 16.70 -8.00
C PHE A 128 4.44 18.01 -7.35
N THR A 129 3.87 18.92 -8.13
CA THR A 129 3.17 20.11 -7.61
C THR A 129 1.74 20.15 -8.12
N LEU A 130 0.78 20.40 -7.23
CA LEU A 130 -0.63 20.65 -7.54
C LEU A 130 -0.91 22.14 -7.42
N ASN A 131 -1.31 22.78 -8.52
CA ASN A 131 -1.56 24.23 -8.60
C ASN A 131 -0.39 25.09 -8.08
N GLY A 132 0.84 24.62 -8.30
CA GLY A 132 2.07 25.29 -7.84
C GLY A 132 2.48 24.95 -6.40
N THR A 133 1.64 24.24 -5.64
CA THR A 133 1.97 23.77 -4.28
C THR A 133 2.60 22.37 -4.36
N SER A 134 3.74 22.16 -3.71
CA SER A 134 4.37 20.82 -3.66
C SER A 134 3.44 19.80 -3.01
N CYS A 135 3.32 18.62 -3.63
CA CYS A 135 2.72 17.47 -2.98
C CYS A 135 3.69 16.98 -1.91
N THR A 136 3.29 17.09 -0.65
CA THR A 136 4.07 16.65 0.52
C THR A 136 3.46 15.41 1.19
N GLY A 137 2.31 14.94 0.70
CA GLY A 137 1.80 13.61 1.02
C GLY A 137 2.59 12.52 0.29
N VAL A 138 2.36 11.25 0.64
CA VAL A 138 3.04 10.11 0.02
C VAL A 138 2.88 10.17 -1.51
N VAL A 139 4.00 10.23 -2.21
CA VAL A 139 4.08 10.05 -3.66
C VAL A 139 4.46 8.59 -3.91
N THR A 140 3.53 7.77 -4.37
CA THR A 140 3.80 6.35 -4.66
C THR A 140 4.08 6.15 -6.15
N GLY A 141 5.13 5.38 -6.44
CA GLY A 141 5.50 5.03 -7.80
C GLY A 141 5.59 3.52 -7.97
N SER A 142 4.86 2.95 -8.93
CA SER A 142 4.94 1.52 -9.26
C SER A 142 5.46 1.31 -10.70
N PRO A 143 6.60 0.62 -10.90
CA PRO A 143 7.07 0.25 -12.23
C PRO A 143 6.24 -0.90 -12.84
N SER A 144 6.22 -0.97 -14.17
CA SER A 144 5.37 -1.92 -14.93
C SER A 144 5.62 -3.39 -14.61
N PRO A 145 4.60 -4.27 -14.68
CA PRO A 145 4.81 -5.70 -14.89
C PRO A 145 5.42 -5.90 -16.28
N THR A 146 6.61 -6.51 -16.38
CA THR A 146 7.27 -6.75 -17.67
C THR A 146 7.15 -8.22 -18.05
N THR A 147 6.63 -8.50 -19.24
CA THR A 147 6.58 -9.84 -19.87
C THR A 147 7.97 -10.18 -20.41
N ALA A 148 8.60 -11.27 -19.94
CA ALA A 148 9.86 -11.77 -20.51
C ALA A 148 9.74 -13.25 -20.93
N SER A 149 10.26 -13.57 -22.12
CA SER A 149 10.53 -14.92 -22.65
C SER A 149 11.95 -14.93 -23.27
N PRO A 150 12.69 -16.07 -23.31
CA PRO A 150 14.08 -16.10 -22.84
C PRO A 150 15.21 -16.19 -23.89
N SER A 151 16.45 -16.09 -23.35
CA SER A 151 17.71 -16.80 -23.71
C SER A 151 18.88 -15.95 -24.29
N PRO A 152 20.17 -16.37 -24.21
CA PRO A 152 21.08 -15.97 -23.13
C PRO A 152 22.44 -15.41 -23.60
N SER A 153 23.19 -14.71 -22.73
CA SER A 153 24.64 -14.89 -22.45
C SER A 153 25.34 -13.66 -21.84
N ARG A 154 25.92 -13.91 -20.65
CA ARG A 154 27.22 -13.44 -20.10
C ARG A 154 27.49 -11.97 -19.68
N THR A 155 27.79 -11.86 -18.36
CA THR A 155 28.82 -11.03 -17.66
C THR A 155 28.70 -9.51 -17.80
N SER A 156 28.60 -8.68 -16.76
CA SER A 156 29.52 -8.55 -15.62
C SER A 156 28.99 -7.50 -14.60
N ALA A 157 29.47 -7.63 -13.35
CA ALA A 157 29.59 -6.60 -12.29
C ALA A 157 28.31 -6.10 -11.55
N SER A 158 28.12 -6.67 -10.36
CA SER A 158 27.28 -6.19 -9.26
C SER A 158 28.10 -5.30 -8.32
N PRO A 159 27.58 -4.15 -7.84
CA PRO A 159 28.04 -3.59 -6.58
C PRO A 159 27.19 -4.20 -5.45
N SER A 160 27.83 -5.00 -4.61
CA SER A 160 27.34 -5.32 -3.27
C SER A 160 27.52 -4.09 -2.36
N PRO A 161 26.54 -3.75 -1.50
CA PRO A 161 26.83 -3.07 -0.26
C PRO A 161 26.49 -3.97 0.94
N SER A 162 27.57 -4.34 1.64
CA SER A 162 27.72 -4.37 3.11
C SER A 162 26.67 -5.10 3.95
N SER A 163 27.06 -6.30 4.39
CA SER A 163 26.45 -7.04 5.49
C SER A 163 26.60 -6.29 6.83
N THR A 164 25.57 -5.59 7.27
CA THR A 164 25.34 -5.39 8.71
C THR A 164 24.54 -6.60 9.20
N GLY A 165 25.19 -7.49 9.95
CA GLY A 165 24.57 -8.69 10.50
C GLY A 165 23.43 -8.34 11.46
N SER A 166 22.21 -8.31 10.95
CA SER A 166 21.00 -8.38 11.77
C SER A 166 20.86 -9.81 12.28
N SER A 167 20.84 -9.99 13.61
CA SER A 167 20.54 -11.29 14.22
C SER A 167 19.24 -11.85 13.64
N GLY A 168 19.31 -13.01 12.99
CA GLY A 168 18.15 -13.68 12.38
C GLY A 168 18.12 -13.71 10.85
N VAL A 169 19.02 -13.01 10.15
CA VAL A 169 19.19 -13.19 8.70
C VAL A 169 20.17 -14.34 8.43
N PRO A 170 19.80 -15.38 7.65
CA PRO A 170 20.71 -16.47 7.32
C PRO A 170 21.89 -16.03 6.46
N SER A 171 23.09 -16.56 6.73
CA SER A 171 24.32 -16.22 5.98
C SER A 171 24.34 -16.70 4.53
N ASP A 172 23.51 -17.69 4.22
CA ASP A 172 23.31 -18.28 2.90
C ASP A 172 22.03 -17.75 2.20
N ALA A 173 21.50 -16.60 2.64
CA ALA A 173 20.50 -15.87 1.87
C ALA A 173 21.11 -15.34 0.56
N VAL A 174 20.40 -15.50 -0.56
CA VAL A 174 20.85 -15.03 -1.88
C VAL A 174 20.40 -13.61 -2.19
N TRP A 175 19.42 -13.12 -1.43
CA TRP A 175 18.93 -11.74 -1.49
C TRP A 175 18.55 -11.28 -0.08
N VAL A 176 18.91 -10.04 0.25
CA VAL A 176 18.61 -9.38 1.52
C VAL A 176 18.30 -7.93 1.22
N ALA A 177 17.24 -7.40 1.83
CA ALA A 177 16.78 -6.04 1.60
C ALA A 177 16.12 -5.47 2.84
N SER A 178 16.33 -4.17 3.08
CA SER A 178 15.74 -3.45 4.21
C SER A 178 14.99 -2.19 3.77
N GLY A 179 15.01 -1.87 2.48
CA GLY A 179 14.27 -0.74 1.92
C GLY A 179 12.78 -1.04 1.92
N GLN A 180 12.01 0.00 2.23
CA GLN A 180 10.56 0.00 2.07
C GLN A 180 10.23 -0.30 0.61
N TRP A 181 9.35 -1.28 0.34
CA TRP A 181 8.94 -1.68 -1.02
C TRP A 181 10.01 -2.38 -1.87
N ASP A 182 11.14 -2.75 -1.26
CA ASP A 182 12.13 -3.57 -1.95
C ASP A 182 11.49 -4.90 -2.38
N ASN A 183 11.73 -5.31 -3.61
CA ASN A 183 11.18 -6.54 -4.14
C ASN A 183 12.22 -7.37 -4.89
N TRP A 184 11.94 -8.66 -5.02
CA TRP A 184 12.78 -9.61 -5.72
C TRP A 184 11.95 -10.72 -6.35
N THR A 185 12.23 -11.03 -7.61
CA THR A 185 11.53 -12.08 -8.35
C THR A 185 12.39 -13.32 -8.49
N ASN A 186 11.81 -14.50 -8.24
CA ASN A 186 12.47 -15.79 -8.41
C ASN A 186 11.46 -16.87 -8.78
N ASN A 187 11.70 -17.61 -9.87
CA ASN A 187 10.88 -18.74 -10.33
C ASN A 187 9.38 -18.41 -10.43
N GLY A 188 9.08 -17.21 -10.92
CA GLY A 188 7.73 -16.69 -11.11
C GLY A 188 7.04 -16.22 -9.85
N TYR A 189 7.70 -16.23 -8.69
CA TYR A 189 7.23 -15.57 -7.47
C TYR A 189 7.87 -14.20 -7.33
N THR A 190 7.12 -13.22 -6.86
CA THR A 190 7.64 -11.92 -6.42
C THR A 190 7.54 -11.83 -4.92
N LEU A 191 8.69 -11.58 -4.27
CA LEU A 191 8.84 -11.35 -2.85
C LEU A 191 8.94 -9.84 -2.61
N ASN A 192 8.15 -9.31 -1.68
CA ASN A 192 8.04 -7.87 -1.42
C ASN A 192 8.29 -7.55 0.05
N ASN A 193 9.08 -6.51 0.33
CA ASN A 193 9.36 -5.96 1.66
C ASN A 193 8.39 -4.82 1.99
N ASP A 194 7.09 -5.10 1.95
CA ASP A 194 6.08 -4.06 2.04
C ASP A 194 5.93 -3.58 3.48
N VAL A 195 6.09 -2.29 3.67
CA VAL A 195 5.92 -1.58 4.94
C VAL A 195 5.16 -0.29 4.62
N TRP A 196 4.01 -0.07 5.24
CA TRP A 196 3.16 1.09 4.93
C TRP A 196 2.54 1.75 6.15
N GLY A 197 2.38 1.01 7.24
CA GLY A 197 1.67 1.51 8.40
C GLY A 197 2.47 2.57 9.14
N SER A 198 1.75 3.55 9.67
CA SER A 198 2.35 4.62 10.46
C SER A 198 3.08 4.06 11.68
N GLY A 199 4.25 4.62 11.98
CA GLY A 199 5.06 4.20 13.13
C GLY A 199 5.72 2.83 12.97
N ALA A 200 5.86 2.31 11.75
CA ALA A 200 6.60 1.08 11.50
C ALA A 200 8.06 1.21 11.97
N GLY A 201 8.50 0.24 12.77
CA GLY A 201 9.92 0.04 13.07
C GLY A 201 10.69 -0.62 11.91
N PRO A 202 11.99 -0.92 12.10
CA PRO A 202 12.82 -1.49 11.03
C PRO A 202 12.37 -2.91 10.64
N GLN A 203 12.50 -3.21 9.35
CA GLN A 203 12.21 -4.50 8.75
C GLN A 203 13.31 -4.86 7.74
N THR A 204 13.78 -6.11 7.76
CA THR A 204 14.74 -6.65 6.80
C THR A 204 14.26 -8.00 6.30
N ILE A 205 13.95 -8.07 5.01
CA ILE A 205 13.56 -9.29 4.33
C ILE A 205 14.79 -9.99 3.75
N TRP A 206 14.73 -11.32 3.65
CA TRP A 206 15.76 -12.13 3.02
C TRP A 206 15.13 -13.29 2.26
N ALA A 207 15.83 -13.80 1.26
CA ALA A 207 15.39 -14.93 0.45
C ALA A 207 16.52 -15.91 0.14
N ARG A 208 16.20 -17.20 0.14
CA ARG A 208 16.98 -18.25 -0.57
C ARG A 208 16.40 -18.52 -1.94
N THR A 209 15.06 -18.53 -2.01
CA THR A 209 14.27 -18.70 -3.24
C THR A 209 12.99 -17.88 -3.09
N GLY A 210 12.18 -17.77 -4.15
CA GLY A 210 10.87 -17.11 -4.08
C GLY A 210 9.89 -17.79 -3.11
N THR A 211 10.18 -19.01 -2.66
CA THR A 211 9.32 -19.81 -1.77
C THR A 211 9.99 -20.25 -0.47
N ASN A 212 11.25 -19.85 -0.26
CA ASN A 212 11.98 -20.01 0.98
C ASN A 212 12.65 -18.68 1.31
N TRP A 213 12.06 -17.97 2.25
CA TRP A 213 12.37 -16.59 2.57
C TRP A 213 11.97 -16.29 4.01
N GLY A 214 12.37 -15.14 4.53
CA GLY A 214 11.92 -14.67 5.83
C GLY A 214 12.12 -13.19 6.02
N VAL A 215 11.71 -12.72 7.17
CA VAL A 215 11.80 -11.31 7.55
C VAL A 215 12.19 -11.20 9.02
N VAL A 216 13.08 -10.26 9.30
CA VAL A 216 13.41 -9.82 10.66
C VAL A 216 12.80 -8.44 10.83
N ALA A 217 11.91 -8.29 11.80
CA ALA A 217 11.18 -7.04 12.05
C ALA A 217 11.23 -6.64 13.52
N ASN A 218 11.23 -5.34 13.78
CA ASN A 218 11.14 -4.77 15.13
C ASN A 218 10.13 -3.61 15.13
N HIS A 219 8.86 -3.91 14.86
CA HIS A 219 7.78 -2.93 14.84
C HIS A 219 7.24 -2.64 16.25
N PRO A 220 7.01 -1.37 16.61
CA PRO A 220 6.40 -1.02 17.90
C PRO A 220 5.03 -1.67 18.12
N MET A 221 4.77 -2.11 19.34
CA MET A 221 3.47 -2.65 19.80
C MET A 221 2.41 -1.55 19.91
N THR A 222 1.89 -1.13 18.76
CA THR A 222 0.89 -0.08 18.60
C THR A 222 -0.19 -0.56 17.64
N SER A 223 -1.38 0.04 17.67
CA SER A 223 -2.48 -0.39 16.80
C SER A 223 -2.19 -0.22 15.31
N GLY A 224 -2.87 -1.03 14.49
CA GLY A 224 -2.82 -0.99 13.03
C GLY A 224 -1.68 -1.81 12.42
N VAL A 225 -1.94 -2.39 11.24
CA VAL A 225 -0.93 -3.13 10.49
C VAL A 225 0.20 -2.20 10.04
N LYS A 226 1.45 -2.63 10.22
CA LYS A 226 2.67 -1.90 9.83
C LYS A 226 3.21 -2.36 8.50
N ALA A 227 3.17 -3.65 8.24
CA ALA A 227 3.86 -4.27 7.12
C ALA A 227 3.19 -5.59 6.71
N TYR A 228 3.39 -5.98 5.45
CA TYR A 228 3.07 -7.31 4.91
C TYR A 228 4.20 -7.78 3.99
N PRO A 229 5.36 -8.15 4.56
CA PRO A 229 6.34 -8.91 3.81
C PRO A 229 5.70 -10.20 3.32
N HIS A 230 5.74 -10.42 2.00
CA HIS A 230 5.03 -11.52 1.37
C HIS A 230 5.67 -11.96 0.07
N THR A 231 5.40 -13.21 -0.33
CA THR A 231 5.68 -13.72 -1.67
C THR A 231 4.39 -14.02 -2.40
N GLY A 232 4.35 -13.89 -3.73
CA GLY A 232 3.14 -14.18 -4.49
C GLY A 232 3.35 -14.42 -5.97
N LYS A 233 2.29 -14.90 -6.62
CA LYS A 233 2.22 -15.09 -8.08
C LYS A 233 0.97 -14.45 -8.64
N THR A 234 1.12 -13.87 -9.82
CA THR A 234 -0.02 -13.53 -10.68
C THR A 234 -0.59 -14.78 -11.33
N ILE A 235 -1.90 -14.96 -11.23
CA ILE A 235 -2.68 -16.04 -11.84
C ILE A 235 -3.32 -15.55 -13.15
N ASN A 236 -3.98 -14.38 -13.11
CA ASN A 236 -4.69 -13.76 -14.23
C ASN A 236 -5.65 -14.70 -14.98
N ARG A 237 -6.53 -15.37 -14.22
CA ARG A 237 -7.55 -16.31 -14.73
C ARG A 237 -8.89 -16.05 -14.06
N THR A 238 -9.99 -16.23 -14.79
CA THR A 238 -11.32 -16.24 -14.17
C THR A 238 -11.51 -17.49 -13.33
N ILE A 239 -12.32 -17.40 -12.26
CA ILE A 239 -12.65 -18.56 -11.42
C ILE A 239 -13.20 -19.72 -12.27
N SER A 240 -14.06 -19.43 -13.26
CA SER A 240 -14.64 -20.44 -14.15
C SER A 240 -13.63 -21.11 -15.07
N SER A 241 -12.54 -20.43 -15.44
CA SER A 241 -11.51 -20.96 -16.33
C SER A 241 -10.51 -21.89 -15.65
N LEU A 242 -10.44 -21.85 -14.30
CA LEU A 242 -9.52 -22.67 -13.52
C LEU A 242 -10.09 -24.07 -13.31
N ALA A 243 -9.34 -25.09 -13.73
CA ALA A 243 -9.59 -26.47 -13.34
C ALA A 243 -9.05 -26.74 -11.92
N SER A 244 -7.93 -26.11 -11.56
CA SER A 244 -7.36 -26.17 -10.21
C SER A 244 -6.67 -24.87 -9.82
N LEU A 245 -6.69 -24.55 -8.51
CA LEU A 245 -5.82 -23.57 -7.88
C LEU A 245 -5.65 -24.00 -6.42
N THR A 246 -4.47 -24.52 -6.09
CA THR A 246 -4.13 -25.03 -4.76
C THR A 246 -2.85 -24.37 -4.26
N SER A 247 -2.69 -24.33 -2.95
CA SER A 247 -1.46 -23.82 -2.34
C SER A 247 -1.03 -24.61 -1.12
N THR A 248 0.28 -24.77 -0.95
CA THR A 248 0.89 -25.30 0.28
C THR A 248 1.72 -24.24 0.98
N PHE A 249 1.80 -24.32 2.30
CA PHE A 249 2.60 -23.43 3.11
C PHE A 249 3.27 -24.17 4.28
N ASN A 250 4.44 -23.69 4.68
CA ASN A 250 5.13 -24.05 5.90
C ASN A 250 5.89 -22.84 6.42
N VAL A 251 5.62 -22.43 7.66
CA VAL A 251 6.20 -21.25 8.30
C VAL A 251 6.77 -21.56 9.67
N SER A 252 7.72 -20.74 10.10
CA SER A 252 8.17 -20.63 11.48
C SER A 252 7.98 -19.20 11.94
N VAL A 253 7.20 -19.02 13.00
CA VAL A 253 6.75 -17.73 13.50
C VAL A 253 7.08 -17.61 14.99
N PRO A 254 7.34 -16.39 15.51
CA PRO A 254 7.64 -16.18 16.92
C PRO A 254 6.42 -16.48 17.81
N SER A 255 6.59 -16.56 19.12
CA SER A 255 5.50 -16.79 20.08
C SER A 255 4.86 -15.51 20.63
N GLY A 256 5.47 -14.35 20.41
CA GLY A 256 4.99 -13.05 20.88
C GLY A 256 4.73 -12.07 19.73
N GLY A 257 4.13 -10.92 20.04
CA GLY A 257 3.78 -9.87 19.06
C GLY A 257 2.31 -9.93 18.61
N ASP A 258 1.91 -8.97 17.81
CA ASP A 258 0.58 -8.86 17.20
C ASP A 258 0.74 -9.01 15.68
N TRP A 259 0.40 -10.19 15.17
CA TRP A 259 0.61 -10.54 13.76
C TRP A 259 -0.28 -11.71 13.31
N GLU A 260 -0.37 -11.87 12.00
CA GLU A 260 -1.03 -13.01 11.36
C GLU A 260 -0.20 -13.51 10.18
N THR A 261 -0.30 -14.81 9.93
CA THR A 261 0.17 -15.45 8.70
C THR A 261 -1.04 -15.66 7.81
N ALA A 262 -1.03 -15.04 6.64
CA ALA A 262 -2.19 -14.99 5.79
C ALA A 262 -1.82 -15.13 4.31
N TYR A 263 -2.68 -15.83 3.60
CA TYR A 263 -2.85 -15.61 2.17
C TYR A 263 -3.53 -14.28 1.94
N ASP A 264 -3.13 -13.58 0.89
CA ASP A 264 -3.81 -12.40 0.38
C ASP A 264 -4.04 -12.57 -1.13
N ILE A 265 -5.31 -12.63 -1.53
CA ILE A 265 -5.72 -12.98 -2.88
C ILE A 265 -6.52 -11.82 -3.48
N TRP A 266 -5.97 -11.23 -4.53
CA TRP A 266 -6.55 -10.07 -5.19
C TRP A 266 -7.31 -10.47 -6.44
N ALA A 267 -8.49 -9.91 -6.63
CA ALA A 267 -9.32 -10.16 -7.81
C ALA A 267 -9.93 -8.89 -8.41
N ASN A 268 -10.17 -8.93 -9.73
CA ASN A 268 -10.74 -7.85 -10.53
C ASN A 268 -10.04 -6.50 -10.30
N ASN A 269 -8.73 -6.44 -10.55
CA ASN A 269 -7.94 -5.21 -10.42
C ASN A 269 -8.09 -4.59 -9.02
N TYR A 270 -7.83 -5.41 -7.99
CA TYR A 270 -7.87 -5.02 -6.58
C TYR A 270 -9.25 -4.60 -6.06
N ALA A 271 -10.35 -4.91 -6.76
CA ALA A 271 -11.71 -4.62 -6.28
C ALA A 271 -12.16 -5.57 -5.14
N TYR A 272 -11.60 -6.77 -5.11
CA TYR A 272 -11.86 -7.78 -4.09
C TYR A 272 -10.55 -8.33 -3.52
N GLU A 273 -10.57 -8.54 -2.22
CA GLU A 273 -9.49 -9.09 -1.42
C GLU A 273 -10.02 -10.30 -0.66
N VAL A 274 -9.35 -11.45 -0.78
CA VAL A 274 -9.67 -12.65 -0.01
C VAL A 274 -8.46 -13.01 0.84
N MET A 275 -8.62 -12.90 2.15
CA MET A 275 -7.58 -13.24 3.10
C MET A 275 -7.84 -14.61 3.71
N LEU A 276 -6.85 -15.50 3.71
CA LEU A 276 -6.94 -16.80 4.39
C LEU A 276 -5.92 -16.85 5.51
N TRP A 277 -6.35 -16.58 6.73
CA TRP A 277 -5.48 -16.51 7.91
C TRP A 277 -5.24 -17.93 8.45
N THR A 278 -4.00 -18.40 8.32
CA THR A 278 -3.61 -19.76 8.73
C THR A 278 -3.14 -19.80 10.17
N ASN A 279 -2.54 -18.72 10.66
CA ASN A 279 -2.10 -18.55 12.04
C ASN A 279 -2.22 -17.07 12.44
N LYS A 280 -2.43 -16.80 13.71
CA LYS A 280 -2.40 -15.46 14.29
C LYS A 280 -1.93 -15.48 15.74
N ASN A 281 -1.41 -14.36 16.20
CA ASN A 281 -1.01 -14.13 17.58
C ASN A 281 -1.33 -12.71 18.03
N GLY A 282 -1.64 -12.57 19.32
CA GLY A 282 -1.87 -11.26 19.91
C GLY A 282 -3.17 -10.58 19.47
N ALA A 283 -3.19 -9.26 19.57
CA ALA A 283 -4.37 -8.42 19.39
C ALA A 283 -4.60 -8.06 17.91
N VAL A 284 -4.88 -9.07 17.09
CA VAL A 284 -5.18 -8.91 15.66
C VAL A 284 -6.58 -9.41 15.31
N GLY A 285 -7.21 -8.75 14.34
CA GLY A 285 -8.57 -9.06 13.91
C GLY A 285 -8.82 -8.70 12.46
N PRO A 286 -9.78 -9.38 11.79
CA PRO A 286 -10.07 -9.15 10.39
C PRO A 286 -10.85 -7.85 10.17
N ILE A 287 -10.85 -7.42 8.91
CA ILE A 287 -11.78 -6.42 8.41
C ILE A 287 -13.18 -7.07 8.34
N ALA A 288 -14.18 -6.42 8.95
CA ALA A 288 -15.54 -6.93 9.03
C ALA A 288 -16.59 -5.81 8.93
N ASP A 289 -17.79 -6.15 8.49
CA ASP A 289 -18.96 -5.25 8.43
C ASP A 289 -19.60 -5.05 9.82
N SER A 290 -19.34 -5.96 10.76
CA SER A 290 -19.97 -5.99 12.08
C SER A 290 -18.94 -6.23 13.19
N TYR A 291 -19.07 -5.45 14.26
CA TYR A 291 -18.26 -5.53 15.46
C TYR A 291 -19.16 -5.50 16.70
N ASP A 292 -18.83 -6.29 17.71
CA ASP A 292 -19.43 -6.24 19.03
C ASP A 292 -18.37 -5.95 20.10
N ALA A 293 -18.74 -6.06 21.38
CA ALA A 293 -17.84 -5.82 22.51
C ALA A 293 -16.61 -6.75 22.53
N ASN A 294 -16.64 -7.87 21.80
CA ASN A 294 -15.59 -8.87 21.69
C ASN A 294 -14.80 -8.78 20.37
N GLY A 295 -15.13 -7.82 19.50
CA GLY A 295 -14.43 -7.57 18.24
C GLY A 295 -15.25 -7.94 17.01
N ALA A 296 -14.56 -8.34 15.93
CA ALA A 296 -15.21 -8.65 14.66
C ALA A 296 -16.19 -9.82 14.80
N VAL A 297 -17.41 -9.65 14.27
CA VAL A 297 -18.46 -10.67 14.29
C VAL A 297 -18.44 -11.45 12.97
N PRO A 298 -18.25 -12.78 12.99
CA PRO A 298 -18.22 -13.57 11.77
C PRO A 298 -19.59 -13.62 11.09
N SER A 299 -19.60 -13.50 9.76
CA SER A 299 -20.79 -13.75 8.93
C SER A 299 -21.17 -15.22 8.93
N PHE A 300 -20.17 -16.12 9.01
CA PHE A 300 -20.35 -17.56 9.14
C PHE A 300 -19.32 -18.15 10.09
N THR A 301 -19.68 -19.19 10.82
CA THR A 301 -18.77 -19.92 11.72
C THR A 301 -18.61 -21.36 11.27
N ASN A 302 -17.43 -21.94 11.54
CA ASN A 302 -17.12 -23.35 11.29
C ASN A 302 -17.39 -23.83 9.84
N VAL A 303 -17.16 -22.97 8.85
CA VAL A 303 -17.32 -23.31 7.43
C VAL A 303 -16.18 -24.24 7.01
N SER A 304 -16.51 -25.45 6.55
CA SER A 304 -15.53 -26.40 6.01
C SER A 304 -15.43 -26.23 4.49
N VAL A 305 -14.32 -25.65 4.03
CA VAL A 305 -14.05 -25.42 2.60
C VAL A 305 -12.54 -25.35 2.35
N GLY A 306 -12.09 -25.82 1.18
CA GLY A 306 -10.67 -25.76 0.83
C GLY A 306 -9.78 -26.71 1.63
N GLY A 307 -10.37 -27.72 2.28
CA GLY A 307 -9.66 -28.66 3.17
C GLY A 307 -9.39 -28.12 4.58
N GLN A 308 -10.00 -26.99 4.95
CA GLN A 308 -9.83 -26.34 6.24
C GLN A 308 -11.17 -25.89 6.82
N THR A 309 -11.19 -25.53 8.10
CA THR A 309 -12.38 -25.01 8.79
C THR A 309 -12.16 -23.55 9.19
N TRP A 310 -13.11 -22.69 8.83
CA TRP A 310 -12.97 -21.23 8.93
C TRP A 310 -14.14 -20.58 9.67
N ASN A 311 -13.84 -19.51 10.41
CA ASN A 311 -14.80 -18.44 10.64
C ASN A 311 -14.63 -17.41 9.52
N VAL A 312 -15.72 -17.02 8.87
CA VAL A 312 -15.71 -16.18 7.68
C VAL A 312 -16.27 -14.81 8.01
N TYR A 313 -15.54 -13.79 7.61
CA TYR A 313 -15.85 -12.38 7.79
C TYR A 313 -15.97 -11.73 6.43
N LYS A 314 -16.84 -10.74 6.34
CA LYS A 314 -17.01 -9.88 5.19
C LYS A 314 -16.90 -8.45 5.67
N GLY A 315 -16.17 -7.61 4.96
CA GLY A 315 -16.01 -6.19 5.26
C GLY A 315 -15.60 -5.37 4.04
N ASN A 316 -15.22 -4.12 4.28
CA ASN A 316 -14.69 -3.21 3.26
C ASN A 316 -13.66 -2.27 3.91
N ASN A 317 -12.53 -2.02 3.25
CA ASN A 317 -11.46 -1.16 3.77
C ASN A 317 -11.52 0.30 3.28
N GLY A 318 -12.62 0.68 2.62
CA GLY A 318 -12.83 1.97 1.96
C GLY A 318 -12.53 1.95 0.46
N SER A 319 -11.76 0.97 -0.03
CA SER A 319 -11.35 0.85 -1.45
C SER A 319 -11.83 -0.44 -2.10
N ASN A 320 -11.85 -1.54 -1.36
CA ASN A 320 -12.22 -2.86 -1.85
C ASN A 320 -13.03 -3.66 -0.84
N ALA A 321 -13.82 -4.61 -1.35
CA ALA A 321 -14.51 -5.57 -0.50
C ALA A 321 -13.50 -6.63 -0.03
N VAL A 322 -13.56 -6.96 1.26
CA VAL A 322 -12.63 -7.88 1.92
C VAL A 322 -13.39 -9.08 2.46
N PHE A 323 -12.89 -10.28 2.16
CA PHE A 323 -13.42 -11.54 2.68
C PHE A 323 -12.32 -12.26 3.45
N SER A 324 -12.40 -12.25 4.78
CA SER A 324 -11.37 -12.88 5.63
C SER A 324 -11.87 -14.22 6.15
N PHE A 325 -11.10 -15.28 5.89
CA PHE A 325 -11.31 -16.63 6.39
C PHE A 325 -10.28 -16.88 7.49
N LEU A 326 -10.72 -16.91 8.74
CA LEU A 326 -9.85 -17.19 9.88
C LEU A 326 -9.98 -18.65 10.25
N ARG A 327 -8.86 -19.38 10.19
CA ARG A 327 -8.86 -20.80 10.53
C ARG A 327 -9.27 -20.96 12.01
N THR A 328 -10.14 -21.92 12.30
CA THR A 328 -10.64 -22.12 13.67
C THR A 328 -9.57 -22.68 14.63
N SER A 329 -8.46 -23.17 14.07
CA SER A 329 -7.26 -23.57 14.81
C SER A 329 -6.03 -23.09 14.04
N ASN A 330 -5.03 -22.56 14.75
CA ASN A 330 -3.79 -22.10 14.14
C ASN A 330 -3.01 -23.27 13.49
N ALA A 331 -2.42 -23.01 12.33
CA ALA A 331 -1.51 -23.92 11.66
C ALA A 331 -0.31 -23.17 11.08
N ASN A 332 0.87 -23.74 11.29
CA ASN A 332 2.12 -23.30 10.68
C ASN A 332 2.43 -24.02 9.37
N SER A 333 1.67 -25.06 9.01
CA SER A 333 1.81 -25.73 7.74
C SER A 333 0.50 -26.36 7.29
N GLY A 334 0.36 -26.52 5.98
CA GLY A 334 -0.83 -27.13 5.41
C GLY A 334 -0.93 -26.98 3.91
N SER A 335 -2.07 -27.44 3.40
CA SER A 335 -2.49 -27.29 2.02
C SER A 335 -3.90 -26.72 1.98
N ILE A 336 -4.17 -25.85 1.03
CA ILE A 336 -5.48 -25.22 0.82
C ILE A 336 -5.88 -25.40 -0.64
N ASP A 337 -7.07 -25.94 -0.87
CA ASP A 337 -7.75 -25.82 -2.16
C ASP A 337 -8.37 -24.42 -2.25
N VAL A 338 -7.58 -23.49 -2.77
CA VAL A 338 -7.94 -22.08 -2.90
C VAL A 338 -9.14 -21.93 -3.83
N LEU A 339 -9.18 -22.68 -4.95
CA LEU A 339 -10.29 -22.62 -5.89
C LEU A 339 -11.63 -22.97 -5.24
N ALA A 340 -11.66 -23.94 -4.32
CA ALA A 340 -12.86 -24.26 -3.57
C ALA A 340 -13.35 -23.09 -2.70
N VAL A 341 -12.45 -22.36 -2.05
CA VAL A 341 -12.79 -21.16 -1.27
C VAL A 341 -13.35 -20.07 -2.19
N LEU A 342 -12.70 -19.83 -3.33
CA LEU A 342 -13.13 -18.82 -4.30
C LEU A 342 -14.52 -19.14 -4.88
N LYS A 343 -14.78 -20.42 -5.18
CA LYS A 343 -16.09 -20.91 -5.63
C LYS A 343 -17.15 -20.79 -4.53
N TRP A 344 -16.79 -21.03 -3.27
CA TRP A 344 -17.71 -20.85 -2.14
C TRP A 344 -18.16 -19.39 -1.99
N LEU A 345 -17.28 -18.41 -2.19
CA LEU A 345 -17.69 -17.00 -2.21
C LEU A 345 -18.73 -16.69 -3.31
N ARG A 346 -18.67 -17.41 -4.44
CA ARG A 346 -19.70 -17.31 -5.51
C ARG A 346 -21.03 -17.90 -5.06
N THR A 347 -21.04 -19.01 -4.31
CA THR A 347 -22.30 -19.59 -3.81
C THR A 347 -22.98 -18.70 -2.78
N GLN A 348 -22.23 -17.83 -2.08
CA GLN A 348 -22.80 -16.80 -1.21
C GLN A 348 -23.36 -15.59 -1.96
N GLY A 349 -23.15 -15.50 -3.29
CA GLY A 349 -23.54 -14.34 -4.09
C GLY A 349 -22.75 -13.07 -3.75
N TRP A 350 -21.61 -13.19 -3.07
CA TRP A 350 -20.81 -12.04 -2.65
C TRP A 350 -19.92 -11.49 -3.76
N TRP A 351 -19.65 -12.31 -4.77
CA TRP A 351 -18.99 -11.89 -5.99
C TRP A 351 -19.39 -12.75 -7.19
N ALA A 352 -19.07 -12.27 -8.39
CA ALA A 352 -19.39 -12.94 -9.65
C ALA A 352 -18.25 -13.90 -10.07
N ASP A 353 -18.18 -14.20 -11.37
CA ASP A 353 -17.03 -14.88 -11.96
C ASP A 353 -15.87 -13.89 -12.15
N VAL A 354 -15.18 -13.59 -11.06
CA VAL A 354 -14.08 -12.62 -11.05
C VAL A 354 -12.79 -13.22 -11.65
N THR A 355 -11.91 -12.33 -12.13
CA THR A 355 -10.54 -12.65 -12.53
C THR A 355 -9.64 -12.59 -11.30
N ILE A 356 -9.03 -13.72 -10.95
CA ILE A 356 -8.01 -13.80 -9.91
C ILE A 356 -6.73 -13.19 -10.47
N GLY A 357 -6.32 -12.07 -9.87
CA GLY A 357 -5.10 -11.35 -10.20
C GLY A 357 -3.91 -12.04 -9.55
N ASP A 358 -3.76 -11.87 -8.24
CA ASP A 358 -2.61 -12.34 -7.48
C ASP A 358 -3.02 -13.30 -6.36
N VAL A 359 -2.16 -14.28 -6.08
CA VAL A 359 -2.21 -15.10 -4.87
C VAL A 359 -0.90 -14.88 -4.13
N GLN A 360 -0.99 -14.28 -2.96
CA GLN A 360 0.13 -13.90 -2.10
C GLN A 360 0.07 -14.66 -0.78
N PHE A 361 1.20 -14.76 -0.09
CA PHE A 361 1.32 -15.35 1.23
C PHE A 361 2.45 -14.71 2.01
N GLY A 362 2.17 -14.29 3.24
CA GLY A 362 3.09 -13.50 4.03
C GLY A 362 2.66 -13.34 5.48
N PHE A 363 3.21 -12.31 6.10
CA PHE A 363 2.99 -12.00 7.52
C PHE A 363 2.49 -10.56 7.64
N GLU A 364 1.24 -10.34 8.06
CA GLU A 364 0.81 -8.99 8.42
C GLU A 364 1.26 -8.71 9.85
N LEU A 365 2.05 -7.65 10.01
CA LEU A 365 2.72 -7.33 11.27
C LEU A 365 2.13 -6.05 11.85
N SER A 366 1.34 -6.15 12.92
CA SER A 366 0.82 -4.98 13.64
C SER A 366 1.80 -4.48 14.71
N GLY A 367 2.54 -5.39 15.33
CA GLY A 367 3.62 -5.10 16.28
C GLY A 367 4.45 -6.34 16.58
N THR A 368 5.74 -6.15 16.86
CA THR A 368 6.63 -7.25 17.25
C THR A 368 7.13 -7.00 18.68
N SER A 369 7.20 -8.06 19.49
CA SER A 369 7.68 -7.96 20.87
C SER A 369 9.21 -7.89 20.89
N GLY A 370 9.74 -6.72 20.55
CA GLY A 370 11.15 -6.54 20.19
C GLY A 370 11.45 -7.05 18.78
N GLN A 371 12.73 -7.32 18.49
CA GLN A 371 13.15 -7.87 17.21
C GLN A 371 12.75 -9.35 17.10
N GLN A 372 12.01 -9.70 16.06
CA GLN A 372 11.51 -11.04 15.82
C GLN A 372 11.78 -11.49 14.38
N ALA A 373 11.92 -12.79 14.20
CA ALA A 373 12.13 -13.42 12.90
C ALA A 373 10.92 -14.28 12.52
N PHE A 374 10.48 -14.12 11.28
CA PHE A 374 9.43 -14.90 10.64
C PHE A 374 10.03 -15.57 9.40
N THR A 375 9.74 -16.85 9.20
CA THR A 375 10.31 -17.61 8.09
C THR A 375 9.20 -18.34 7.34
N CYS A 376 9.15 -18.17 6.03
CA CYS A 376 8.47 -19.07 5.13
C CYS A 376 9.46 -20.16 4.71
N ASN A 377 9.34 -21.35 5.30
CA ASN A 377 10.22 -22.49 5.03
C ASN A 377 9.92 -23.09 3.65
N SER A 378 8.63 -23.14 3.27
CA SER A 378 8.18 -23.50 1.94
C SER A 378 6.83 -22.89 1.60
N PHE A 379 6.65 -22.57 0.33
CA PHE A 379 5.40 -22.10 -0.24
C PHE A 379 5.26 -22.62 -1.67
N ALA A 380 4.05 -22.98 -2.10
CA ALA A 380 3.84 -23.34 -3.49
C ALA A 380 2.41 -23.08 -3.93
N ILE A 381 2.24 -22.39 -5.05
CA ILE A 381 0.96 -22.23 -5.74
C ILE A 381 0.99 -23.09 -7.01
N THR A 382 -0.04 -23.92 -7.19
CA THR A 382 -0.25 -24.73 -8.40
C THR A 382 -1.63 -24.43 -8.98
N TYR A 383 -1.71 -24.22 -10.28
CA TYR A 383 -2.98 -23.98 -10.97
C TYR A 383 -2.95 -24.50 -12.42
N SER A 384 -4.13 -24.76 -12.98
CA SER A 384 -4.32 -25.29 -14.33
C SER A 384 -5.58 -24.76 -14.98
#